data_AF-S0JHB9-F1
#
_entry.id   AF-S0JHB9-F1
#
_cell.length_a   1.000
_cell.length_b   1.000
_cell.length_c   1.000
_cell.angle_alpha   90.00
_cell.angle_beta   90.00
_cell.angle_gamma   90.00
#
_symmetry.space_group_name_H-M   'P 1'
#
loop_
_entity.id
_entity.type
_entity.pdbx_description
1 polymer ?
#
loop_
_entity_poly.entity_id
_entity_poly.type
_entity_poly.pdbx_seq_one_letter_code
_entity_poly.pdbx_strand_id
1 'polypeptide(L)'
;MMKNFTIASLFLYAPFFLVILYRTKQLFEKIAQGTPVFDSQIVQQLQKISFWLYVYPLAPMIINPFLSALFTQSLEIKISLNTSLLFAIGVSLLLEVFKYGATLQYEVDETV
;
A
#
# COMPACT_ATOMS: atom_id res chain seq x y z
N MET A 1 6.54 -30.55 0.34
CA MET A 1 7.40 -29.35 0.48
C MET A 1 6.70 -28.08 0.00
N MET A 2 6.17 -28.01 -1.24
CA MET A 2 5.42 -26.84 -1.76
C MET A 2 4.29 -26.36 -0.84
N LYS A 3 3.49 -27.27 -0.26
CA LYS A 3 2.35 -26.90 0.61
C LYS A 3 2.78 -26.10 1.85
N ASN A 4 3.93 -26.43 2.44
CA ASN A 4 4.45 -25.74 3.63
C ASN A 4 5.00 -24.35 3.28
N PHE A 5 5.62 -24.21 2.11
CA PHE A 5 6.07 -22.92 1.57
C PHE A 5 4.89 -21.98 1.28
N THR A 6 3.82 -22.49 0.66
CA THR A 6 2.60 -21.71 0.40
C THR A 6 1.96 -21.21 1.70
N ILE A 7 1.85 -22.08 2.71
CA ILE A 7 1.30 -21.69 4.02
C ILE A 7 2.18 -20.65 4.71
N ALA A 8 3.51 -20.84 4.74
CA ALA A 8 4.44 -19.89 5.34
C ALA A 8 4.38 -18.51 4.65
N SER A 9 4.31 -18.49 3.31
CA SER A 9 4.16 -17.26 2.54
C SER A 9 2.85 -16.54 2.86
N LEU A 10 1.74 -17.28 3.02
CA LEU A 10 0.44 -16.69 3.36
C LEU A 10 0.47 -16.00 4.72
N PHE A 11 1.04 -16.66 5.74
CA PHE A 11 1.18 -16.07 7.08
C PHE A 11 2.13 -14.86 7.10
N LEU A 12 3.15 -14.87 6.25
CA LEU A 12 4.09 -13.75 6.14
C LEU A 12 3.45 -12.53 5.47
N TYR A 13 2.62 -12.73 4.44
CA TYR A 13 2.07 -11.63 3.64
C TYR A 13 0.67 -11.15 4.06
N ALA A 14 -0.12 -11.99 4.75
CA ALA A 14 -1.44 -11.61 5.26
C ALA A 14 -1.44 -10.35 6.15
N PRO A 15 -0.45 -10.13 7.05
CA PRO A 15 -0.38 -8.92 7.86
C PRO A 15 -0.33 -7.63 7.04
N PHE A 16 0.38 -7.63 5.90
CA PHE A 16 0.47 -6.45 5.03
C PHE A 16 -0.92 -6.07 4.47
N PHE A 17 -1.68 -7.07 4.02
CA PHE A 17 -3.03 -6.85 3.52
C PHE A 17 -3.97 -6.35 4.62
N LEU A 18 -3.89 -6.93 5.83
CA LEU A 18 -4.66 -6.47 6.99
C LEU A 18 -4.32 -5.03 7.39
N VAL A 19 -3.05 -4.63 7.32
CA VAL A 19 -2.64 -3.24 7.58
C VAL A 19 -3.25 -2.29 6.56
N ILE A 20 -3.27 -2.66 5.27
CA ILE A 20 -3.93 -1.86 4.23
C ILE A 20 -5.41 -1.68 4.55
N LEU A 21 -6.13 -2.77 4.84
CA LEU A 21 -7.56 -2.70 5.19
C LEU A 21 -7.83 -1.86 6.43
N TYR A 22 -7.01 -2.05 7.48
CA TYR A 22 -7.13 -1.30 8.73
C TYR A 22 -6.92 0.20 8.51
N ARG A 23 -5.89 0.60 7.75
CA ARG A 23 -5.63 2.01 7.44
C ARG A 23 -6.72 2.61 6.57
N THR A 24 -7.19 1.88 5.56
CA THR A 24 -8.31 2.31 4.73
C THR A 24 -9.59 2.52 5.54
N LYS A 25 -9.89 1.62 6.49
CA LYS A 25 -11.00 1.80 7.43
C LYS A 25 -10.85 3.10 8.23
N GLN A 26 -9.69 3.35 8.82
CA GLN A 26 -9.42 4.58 9.60
C GLN A 26 -9.60 5.85 8.76
N LEU A 27 -9.18 5.82 7.49
CA LEU A 27 -9.38 6.93 6.56
C LEU A 27 -10.87 7.22 6.36
N PHE A 28 -11.67 6.20 6.04
CA PHE A 28 -13.11 6.36 5.83
C PHE A 28 -13.85 6.77 7.10
N GLU A 29 -13.43 6.28 8.28
CA GLU A 29 -13.99 6.72 9.56
C GLU A 29 -13.77 8.22 9.79
N LYS A 30 -12.58 8.75 9.48
CA LYS A 30 -12.31 10.19 9.59
C LYS A 30 -13.14 11.03 8.62
N ILE A 31 -13.28 10.57 7.38
CA ILE A 31 -14.11 11.24 6.37
C ILE A 31 -15.57 11.23 6.82
N ALA A 32 -16.07 10.10 7.33
CA ALA A 32 -17.42 9.98 7.86
C ALA A 32 -17.69 10.87 9.08
N GLN A 33 -16.65 11.16 9.88
CA GLN A 33 -16.71 12.12 11.00
C GLN A 33 -16.68 13.59 10.55
N GLY A 34 -16.64 13.88 9.25
CA GLY A 34 -16.71 15.23 8.69
C GLY A 34 -15.36 15.87 8.40
N THR A 35 -14.25 15.11 8.45
CA THR A 35 -12.94 15.64 8.03
C THR A 35 -12.96 15.87 6.50
N PRO A 36 -12.58 17.07 6.01
CA PRO A 36 -12.51 17.35 4.58
C PRO A 36 -11.57 16.38 3.86
N VAL A 37 -11.93 15.97 2.64
CA VAL A 37 -11.15 14.96 1.91
C VAL A 37 -9.78 15.49 1.45
N PHE A 38 -9.65 16.81 1.28
CA PHE A 38 -8.39 17.49 0.98
C PHE A 38 -7.68 18.00 2.25
N ASP A 39 -8.09 17.55 3.43
CA ASP A 39 -7.36 17.87 4.65
C ASP A 39 -5.98 17.19 4.67
N SER A 40 -4.98 17.90 5.20
CA SER A 40 -3.60 17.41 5.30
C SER A 40 -3.48 16.06 6.02
N GLN A 41 -4.33 15.78 7.02
CA GLN A 41 -4.33 14.49 7.73
C GLN A 41 -4.84 13.34 6.86
N ILE A 42 -5.86 13.60 6.02
CA ILE A 42 -6.40 12.62 5.07
C ILE A 42 -5.34 12.29 4.01
N VAL A 43 -4.65 13.32 3.49
CA VAL A 43 -3.54 13.14 2.55
C VAL A 43 -2.42 12.31 3.18
N GLN A 44 -2.02 12.59 4.42
CA GLN A 44 -1.00 11.79 5.12
C GLN A 44 -1.41 10.33 5.34
N GLN A 45 -2.70 10.08 5.60
CA GLN A 45 -3.23 8.72 5.71
C GLN A 45 -3.20 7.99 4.36
N LEU A 46 -3.62 8.66 3.28
CA LEU A 46 -3.52 8.14 1.91
C LEU A 46 -2.08 7.84 1.50
N GLN A 47 -1.11 8.68 1.86
CA GLN A 47 0.33 8.41 1.64
C GLN A 47 0.76 7.10 2.31
N LYS A 48 0.36 6.89 3.56
CA LYS A 48 0.66 5.65 4.29
C LYS A 48 0.03 4.43 3.62
N ILE A 49 -1.24 4.54 3.18
CA ILE A 49 -1.91 3.46 2.45
C ILE A 49 -1.19 3.18 1.13
N SER A 50 -0.84 4.21 0.36
CA SER A 50 -0.11 4.10 -0.89
C SER A 50 1.24 3.40 -0.72
N PHE A 51 1.97 3.72 0.35
CA PHE A 51 3.22 3.03 0.69
C PHE A 51 2.97 1.52 0.91
N TRP A 52 1.98 1.16 1.73
CA TRP A 52 1.68 -0.25 1.98
C TRP A 52 1.19 -0.99 0.72
N LEU A 53 0.49 -0.31 -0.18
CA LEU A 53 0.08 -0.87 -1.48
C LEU A 53 1.28 -1.21 -2.38
N TYR A 54 2.43 -0.54 -2.23
CA TYR A 54 3.68 -0.95 -2.90
C TYR A 54 4.40 -2.07 -2.15
N VAL A 55 4.43 -2.01 -0.83
CA VAL A 55 5.10 -3.04 -0.03
C VAL A 55 4.45 -4.41 -0.26
N TYR A 56 3.12 -4.47 -0.38
CA TYR A 56 2.39 -5.72 -0.58
C TYR A 56 2.83 -6.56 -1.80
N PRO A 57 2.98 -6.01 -3.02
CA PRO A 57 3.52 -6.74 -4.16
C PRO A 57 5.06 -6.81 -4.20
N LEU A 58 5.78 -5.83 -3.66
CA LEU A 58 7.24 -5.80 -3.72
C LEU A 58 7.91 -6.73 -2.69
N ALA A 59 7.38 -6.80 -1.47
CA ALA A 59 7.89 -7.69 -0.44
C ALA A 59 7.96 -9.16 -0.90
N PRO A 60 6.89 -9.77 -1.46
CA PRO A 60 6.97 -11.14 -1.96
C PRO A 60 7.92 -11.30 -3.16
N MET A 61 8.02 -10.30 -4.04
CA MET A 61 9.00 -10.34 -5.14
C MET A 61 10.44 -10.46 -4.63
N ILE A 62 10.76 -9.74 -3.56
CA ILE A 62 12.12 -9.69 -3.01
C ILE A 62 12.36 -10.88 -2.08
N ILE A 63 11.41 -11.19 -1.19
CA ILE A 63 11.61 -12.17 -0.11
C ILE A 63 11.39 -13.61 -0.59
N ASN A 64 10.44 -13.88 -1.50
CA ASN A 64 10.15 -15.24 -1.94
C ASN A 64 11.34 -15.97 -2.57
N PRO A 65 12.18 -15.36 -3.42
CA PRO A 65 13.38 -16.01 -3.95
C PRO A 65 14.34 -16.49 -2.86
N PHE A 66 14.55 -15.69 -1.81
CA PHE A 66 15.41 -16.08 -0.68
C PHE A 66 14.75 -17.17 0.16
N LEU A 67 13.46 -17.02 0.47
CA LEU A 67 12.69 -18.06 1.16
C LEU A 67 12.71 -19.37 0.39
N SER A 68 12.50 -19.35 -0.94
CA SER A 68 12.49 -20.56 -1.75
C SER A 68 13.89 -21.19 -1.80
N ALA A 69 14.94 -20.39 -1.92
CA ALA A 69 16.32 -20.88 -1.91
C ALA A 69 16.67 -21.66 -0.62
N LEU A 70 16.10 -21.29 0.54
CA LEU A 70 16.26 -22.05 1.79
C LEU A 70 15.65 -23.46 1.71
N PHE A 71 14.65 -23.67 0.85
CA PHE A 71 13.96 -24.96 0.71
C PHE A 71 14.40 -25.77 -0.53
N THR A 72 14.73 -25.12 -1.65
CA THR A 72 15.06 -25.76 -2.92
C THR A 72 16.55 -25.80 -3.22
N GLN A 73 17.38 -25.10 -2.43
CA GLN A 73 18.82 -24.92 -2.68
C GLN A 73 19.16 -24.28 -4.03
N SER A 74 18.17 -23.69 -4.70
CA SER A 74 18.31 -22.96 -5.97
C SER A 74 17.70 -21.57 -5.84
N LEU A 75 18.40 -20.55 -6.35
CA LEU A 75 17.89 -19.17 -6.38
C LEU A 75 17.27 -18.91 -7.74
N GLU A 76 15.94 -18.79 -7.77
CA GLU A 76 15.19 -18.39 -8.97
C GLU A 76 14.53 -17.03 -8.70
N ILE A 77 14.98 -16.01 -9.44
CA ILE A 77 14.42 -14.67 -9.35
C ILE A 77 13.44 -14.49 -10.50
N LYS A 78 12.14 -14.38 -10.17
CA LYS A 78 11.10 -14.09 -11.16
C LYS A 78 10.55 -12.69 -10.92
N ILE A 79 10.93 -11.76 -11.78
CA ILE A 79 10.39 -10.40 -11.80
C ILE A 79 9.18 -10.39 -12.72
N SER A 80 7.98 -10.18 -12.18
CA SER A 80 6.75 -10.14 -12.97
C SER A 80 5.86 -8.96 -12.57
N LEU A 81 5.56 -8.06 -13.50
CA LEU A 81 4.63 -6.97 -13.25
C LEU A 81 3.23 -7.54 -12.92
N ASN A 82 2.80 -7.38 -11.67
CA ASN A 82 1.51 -7.87 -11.18
C ASN A 82 0.51 -6.72 -11.16
N THR A 83 -0.77 -7.01 -11.46
CA THR A 83 -1.92 -6.11 -11.33
C THR A 83 -1.94 -5.34 -10.00
N SER A 84 -1.52 -5.95 -8.89
CA SER A 84 -1.41 -5.24 -7.60
C SER A 84 -0.43 -4.06 -7.62
N LEU A 85 0.66 -4.17 -8.38
CA LEU A 85 1.65 -3.11 -8.54
C LEU A 85 1.13 -1.99 -9.45
N LEU A 86 0.37 -2.34 -10.50
CA LEU A 86 -0.35 -1.35 -11.30
C LEU A 86 -1.41 -0.60 -10.47
N PHE A 87 -2.12 -1.31 -9.59
CA PHE A 87 -3.07 -0.69 -8.68
C PHE A 87 -2.38 0.29 -7.72
N ALA A 88 -1.22 -0.07 -7.16
CA ALA A 88 -0.43 0.83 -6.33
C ALA A 88 0.00 2.11 -7.07
N ILE A 89 0.41 1.98 -8.33
CA ILE A 89 0.74 3.12 -9.21
C ILE A 89 -0.50 4.00 -9.42
N GLY A 90 -1.64 3.42 -9.76
CA GLY A 90 -2.89 4.17 -9.95
C GLY A 90 -3.31 4.94 -8.70
N VAL A 91 -3.24 4.31 -7.52
CA VAL A 91 -3.54 4.98 -6.25
C VAL A 91 -2.53 6.08 -5.93
N SER A 92 -1.27 5.92 -6.31
CA SER A 92 -0.25 6.96 -6.12
C SER A 92 -0.51 8.20 -6.96
N LEU A 93 -0.96 8.02 -8.20
CA LEU A 93 -1.35 9.13 -9.07
C LEU A 93 -2.56 9.88 -8.50
N LEU A 94 -3.56 9.15 -7.99
CA LEU A 94 -4.70 9.76 -7.29
C LEU A 94 -4.24 10.54 -6.05
N LEU A 95 -3.30 9.99 -5.28
CA LEU A 95 -2.74 10.67 -4.11
C LEU A 95 -2.09 12.02 -4.48
N GLU A 96 -1.43 12.15 -5.62
CA GLU A 96 -0.90 13.44 -6.09
C GLU A 96 -2.03 14.45 -6.35
N VAL A 97 -3.17 14.02 -6.89
CA VAL A 97 -4.35 14.87 -7.05
C VAL A 97 -4.86 15.36 -5.68
N PHE A 98 -4.91 14.48 -4.67
CA PHE A 98 -5.32 14.85 -3.32
C PHE A 98 -4.34 15.83 -2.65
N LYS A 99 -3.03 15.64 -2.84
CA LYS A 99 -2.01 16.58 -2.35
C LYS A 99 -2.19 17.96 -2.97
N TYR A 100 -2.37 18.02 -4.28
CA TYR A 100 -2.60 19.28 -4.98
C TYR A 100 -3.88 19.98 -4.51
N GLY A 101 -4.97 19.23 -4.36
CA GLY A 101 -6.22 19.77 -3.81
C GLY A 101 -6.07 20.30 -2.38
N ALA A 102 -5.28 19.64 -1.54
CA ALA A 102 -4.99 20.10 -0.18
C ALA A 102 -4.19 21.41 -0.16
N THR A 103 -3.21 21.54 -1.05
CA THR A 103 -2.44 22.79 -1.21
C THR A 103 -3.34 23.94 -1.63
N LEU A 104 -4.22 23.72 -2.62
CA LEU A 104 -5.16 24.75 -3.06
C LEU A 104 -6.13 25.17 -1.95
N GLN A 105 -6.64 24.22 -1.16
CA GLN A 105 -7.54 24.55 -0.06
C GLN A 105 -6.85 25.38 1.03
N TYR A 106 -5.59 25.05 1.34
CA TYR A 106 -4.78 25.84 2.27
C TYR A 106 -4.56 27.28 1.79
N GLU A 107 -4.22 27.47 0.51
CA GLU A 107 -4.02 28.81 -0.08
C GLU A 107 -5.30 29.66 -0.05
N VAL A 108 -6.47 29.04 -0.28
CA VAL A 108 -7.76 29.75 -0.18
C VAL A 108 -8.05 30.15 1.26
N ASP A 109 -7.84 29.26 2.23
CA ASP A 109 -8.13 29.55 3.65
C ASP A 109 -7.20 30.65 4.23
N GLU A 110 -5.98 30.83 3.72
CA GLU A 110 -5.08 31.92 4.14
C GLU A 110 -5.38 33.28 3.49
N THR A 111 -6.17 33.31 2.39
CA THR A 111 -6.42 34.53 1.61
C THR A 111 -7.75 35.22 1.93
N VAL A 112 -8.53 34.68 2.89
CA VAL A 112 -9.81 35.22 3.39
C VAL A 112 -9.64 35.78 4.80
#